data_AF-A0A9D5NRN3-F1
#
_entry.id   AF-A0A9D5NRN3-F1
#
_cell.length_a   1.000
_cell.length_b   1.000
_cell.length_c   1.000
_cell.angle_alpha   90.00
_cell.angle_beta   90.00
_cell.angle_gamma   90.00
#
_symmetry.space_group_name_H-M   'P 1'
#
loop_
_entity.id
_entity.type
_entity.pdbx_description
1 polymer ?
#
loop_
_entity_poly.entity_id
_entity_poly.type
_entity_poly.pdbx_seq_one_letter_code
_entity_poly.pdbx_strand_id
1 'polypeptide(L)'
;MRKTGVLWLAACLLLTGCTKDGDTVYQPNPNEEKPATTPLVTVIYGPNGLGDRSYNDLIYKGVEMAAKQYGLRTLQLAPESEAQGLVYLETMFRQMESATDTVRRLFITPSPVYDDFIRKNNKRLEKNPYADLLYMETTTPLEGKGSTFYIDYYGAMYMGGCMAQYCSNFLLSLILANPYTQTVVEAGEGFEAGFNDSPSVYKNPITLHKRYLSNEPGGGFTIADSTATRIYKEESDYLPEGRKKNVTIVPICGGAMHAFYRVIRSMNTSENYVGIDGDMTVDTDCCPYAILKHIDKVMVDYVGMWLNGTMPKHQTLGLADGTTDAIIGYDYKWKGTDKLWQGVLDMDSLRQVAIRKEGERYEK
;
A
#
# COMPACT_ATOMS: atom_id res chain seq x y z
N MET A 1 -60.32 30.45 5.50
CA MET A 1 -59.21 30.82 4.59
C MET A 1 -57.96 30.07 5.01
N ARG A 2 -57.26 29.53 4.00
CA ARG A 2 -56.07 28.65 4.02
C ARG A 2 -55.04 28.95 5.13
N LYS A 3 -54.46 27.89 5.71
CA LYS A 3 -53.00 27.67 5.65
C LYS A 3 -52.70 26.18 5.46
N THR A 4 -52.00 25.94 4.36
CA THR A 4 -51.41 24.72 3.85
C THR A 4 -50.33 24.19 4.77
N GLY A 5 -50.39 22.90 5.12
CA GLY A 5 -49.28 22.16 5.72
C GLY A 5 -48.23 21.86 4.65
N VAL A 6 -46.99 22.27 4.91
CA VAL A 6 -45.83 22.00 4.06
C VAL A 6 -45.27 20.64 4.47
N LEU A 7 -45.33 19.70 3.53
CA LEU A 7 -44.66 18.40 3.60
C LEU A 7 -43.15 18.63 3.42
N TRP A 8 -42.34 18.34 4.44
CA TRP A 8 -40.89 18.27 4.29
C TRP A 8 -40.53 16.92 3.64
N LEU A 9 -40.23 16.93 2.34
CA LEU A 9 -39.54 15.84 1.69
C LEU A 9 -38.07 15.85 2.12
N ALA A 10 -37.67 14.91 2.96
CA ALA A 10 -36.27 14.55 3.12
C ALA A 10 -35.83 13.73 1.90
N ALA A 11 -34.93 14.29 1.09
CA ALA A 11 -34.33 13.57 -0.02
C ALA A 11 -33.36 12.52 0.50
N CYS A 12 -33.82 11.28 0.65
CA CYS A 12 -32.97 10.11 0.80
C CYS A 12 -32.23 9.89 -0.54
N LEU A 13 -30.97 10.30 -0.61
CA LEU A 13 -30.04 9.87 -1.66
C LEU A 13 -29.76 8.37 -1.47
N LEU A 14 -30.61 7.54 -2.07
CA LEU A 14 -30.34 6.11 -2.28
C LEU A 14 -29.29 5.97 -3.37
N LEU A 15 -28.02 5.84 -2.97
CA LEU A 15 -26.96 5.32 -3.84
C LEU A 15 -27.26 3.84 -4.10
N THR A 16 -28.06 3.57 -5.13
CA THR A 16 -28.24 2.22 -5.68
C THR A 16 -27.12 1.95 -6.66
N GLY A 17 -25.93 1.61 -6.14
CA GLY A 17 -24.90 0.94 -6.91
C GLY A 17 -25.21 -0.56 -6.93
N CYS A 18 -25.14 -1.19 -8.10
CA CYS A 18 -25.25 -2.64 -8.23
C CYS A 18 -24.06 -3.30 -7.52
N THR A 19 -24.21 -3.64 -6.25
CA THR A 19 -23.23 -4.45 -5.51
C THR A 19 -23.40 -5.91 -5.95
N LYS A 20 -22.30 -6.53 -6.38
CA LYS A 20 -22.20 -8.00 -6.43
C LYS A 20 -22.09 -8.49 -4.99
N ASP A 21 -22.61 -9.68 -4.73
CA ASP A 21 -22.48 -10.34 -3.41
C ASP A 21 -21.00 -10.34 -2.97
N GLY A 22 -20.70 -9.59 -1.91
CA GLY A 22 -19.34 -9.42 -1.37
C GLY A 22 -19.02 -7.99 -0.90
N ASP A 23 -19.70 -6.98 -1.43
CA ASP A 23 -19.49 -5.59 -1.01
C ASP A 23 -20.38 -5.26 0.20
N THR A 24 -19.85 -5.39 1.42
CA THR A 24 -20.54 -4.92 2.62
C THR A 24 -20.49 -3.39 2.70
N VAL A 25 -21.31 -2.71 1.90
CA VAL A 25 -21.78 -1.37 2.22
C VAL A 25 -22.74 -1.53 3.40
N TYR A 26 -22.45 -0.89 4.53
CA TYR A 26 -23.41 -0.84 5.65
C TYR A 26 -24.75 -0.30 5.13
N GLN A 27 -25.76 -1.17 5.06
CA GLN A 27 -27.14 -0.75 4.91
C GLN A 27 -27.73 -0.60 6.32
N PRO A 28 -28.21 0.60 6.70
CA PRO A 28 -28.87 0.79 7.98
C PRO A 28 -29.99 -0.23 8.13
N ASN A 29 -30.02 -0.99 9.24
CA ASN A 29 -31.12 -1.87 9.52
C ASN A 29 -32.38 -1.02 9.79
N PRO A 30 -33.43 -1.11 8.95
CA PRO A 30 -34.63 -0.30 9.12
C PRO A 30 -35.40 -0.61 10.40
N ASN A 31 -35.07 -1.71 11.10
CA ASN A 31 -35.67 -2.11 12.38
C ASN A 31 -34.82 -1.73 13.60
N GLU A 32 -33.75 -0.95 13.44
CA GLU A 32 -32.92 -0.51 14.56
C GLU A 32 -33.62 0.63 15.32
N GLU A 33 -34.20 0.32 16.50
CA GLU A 33 -35.00 1.27 17.31
C GLU A 33 -34.23 2.51 17.80
N LYS A 34 -32.89 2.48 17.74
CA LYS A 34 -32.01 3.62 18.03
C LYS A 34 -30.90 3.67 16.96
N PRO A 35 -30.46 4.86 16.53
CA PRO A 35 -29.31 4.97 15.65
C PRO A 35 -28.11 4.27 16.30
N ALA A 36 -27.50 3.30 15.60
CA ALA A 36 -26.30 2.62 16.10
C ALA A 36 -25.24 3.62 16.57
N THR A 37 -24.93 3.59 17.87
CA THR A 37 -23.86 4.37 18.50
C THR A 37 -22.47 3.78 18.24
N THR A 38 -22.42 2.61 17.60
CA THR A 38 -21.19 1.90 17.23
C THR A 38 -20.30 2.82 16.39
N PRO A 39 -19.01 2.98 16.75
CA PRO A 39 -18.09 3.79 15.97
C PRO A 39 -18.03 3.34 14.50
N LEU A 40 -17.82 4.29 13.61
CA LEU A 40 -17.74 4.07 12.16
C LEU A 40 -16.35 4.44 11.64
N VAL A 41 -15.74 3.54 10.89
CA VAL A 41 -14.51 3.77 10.15
C VAL A 41 -14.84 3.83 8.66
N THR A 42 -14.57 4.95 8.01
CA THR A 42 -14.75 5.11 6.57
C THR A 42 -13.40 5.25 5.91
N VAL A 43 -13.12 4.44 4.89
CA VAL A 43 -11.90 4.56 4.07
C VAL A 43 -12.28 5.04 2.68
N ILE A 44 -11.60 6.07 2.18
CA ILE A 44 -11.68 6.48 0.77
C ILE A 44 -10.36 6.21 0.09
N TYR A 45 -10.34 5.14 -0.71
CA TYR A 45 -9.17 4.72 -1.47
C TYR A 45 -8.87 5.69 -2.62
N GLY A 46 -7.67 5.59 -3.17
CA GLY A 46 -7.38 6.20 -4.46
C GLY A 46 -8.19 5.55 -5.59
N PRO A 47 -8.21 6.18 -6.79
CA PRO A 47 -8.94 5.66 -7.93
C PRO A 47 -8.58 4.20 -8.25
N ASN A 48 -9.59 3.33 -8.37
CA ASN A 48 -9.45 1.90 -8.67
C ASN A 48 -8.49 1.16 -7.72
N GLY A 49 -8.45 1.55 -6.43
CA GLY A 49 -7.49 1.03 -5.46
C GLY A 49 -7.70 -0.44 -5.06
N LEU A 50 -8.94 -0.89 -4.86
CA LEU A 50 -9.22 -2.23 -4.33
C LEU A 50 -8.97 -3.34 -5.38
N GLY A 51 -8.57 -4.52 -4.90
CA GLY A 51 -8.22 -5.68 -5.72
C GLY A 51 -6.76 -5.71 -6.19
N ASP A 52 -5.93 -4.80 -5.67
CA ASP A 52 -4.50 -4.69 -6.00
C ASP A 52 -3.64 -5.76 -5.33
N ARG A 53 -4.19 -6.56 -4.40
CA ARG A 53 -3.55 -7.56 -3.53
C ARG A 53 -2.20 -7.10 -2.97
N SER A 54 -2.10 -5.80 -2.69
CA SER A 54 -0.90 -5.10 -2.23
C SER A 54 -1.35 -4.03 -1.24
N TYR A 55 -0.79 -2.83 -1.36
CA TYR A 55 -1.14 -1.61 -0.64
C TYR A 55 -2.62 -1.47 -0.21
N ASN A 56 -3.57 -1.36 -1.14
CA ASN A 56 -4.97 -1.06 -0.79
C ASN A 56 -5.67 -2.25 -0.13
N ASP A 57 -5.43 -3.47 -0.61
CA ASP A 57 -6.02 -4.66 -0.02
C ASP A 57 -5.46 -4.94 1.39
N LEU A 58 -4.22 -4.55 1.68
CA LEU A 58 -3.66 -4.61 3.05
C LEU A 58 -4.32 -3.57 3.97
N ILE A 59 -4.64 -2.37 3.47
CA ILE A 59 -5.43 -1.38 4.22
C ILE A 59 -6.81 -1.94 4.55
N TYR A 60 -7.51 -2.46 3.53
CA TYR A 60 -8.82 -3.09 3.70
C TYR A 60 -8.75 -4.19 4.76
N LYS A 61 -7.80 -5.12 4.61
CA LYS A 61 -7.58 -6.24 5.54
C LYS A 61 -7.38 -5.74 6.97
N GLY A 62 -6.50 -4.75 7.19
CA GLY A 62 -6.23 -4.21 8.51
C GLY A 62 -7.43 -3.53 9.16
N VAL A 63 -8.19 -2.75 8.38
CA VAL A 63 -9.42 -2.10 8.87
C VAL A 63 -10.49 -3.13 9.23
N GLU A 64 -10.69 -4.17 8.42
CA GLU A 64 -11.66 -5.23 8.71
C GLU A 64 -11.21 -6.12 9.88
N MET A 65 -9.91 -6.37 10.03
CA MET A 65 -9.35 -7.03 11.22
C MET A 65 -9.65 -6.22 12.49
N ALA A 66 -9.43 -4.89 12.45
CA ALA A 66 -9.75 -4.00 13.55
C ALA A 66 -11.26 -3.97 13.84
N ALA A 67 -12.10 -3.93 12.80
CA ALA A 67 -13.55 -3.95 12.95
C ALA A 67 -14.04 -5.20 13.66
N LYS A 68 -13.50 -6.38 13.28
CA LYS A 68 -13.78 -7.65 13.97
C LYS A 68 -13.29 -7.65 15.41
N GLN A 69 -12.11 -7.09 15.67
CA GLN A 69 -11.49 -7.06 17.00
C GLN A 69 -12.25 -6.13 17.97
N TYR A 70 -12.68 -4.96 17.49
CA TYR A 70 -13.23 -3.90 18.34
C TYR A 70 -14.75 -3.70 18.18
N GLY A 71 -15.41 -4.46 17.32
CA GLY A 71 -16.86 -4.37 17.09
C GLY A 71 -17.28 -3.04 16.41
N LEU A 72 -16.56 -2.65 15.36
CA LEU A 72 -16.78 -1.38 14.65
C LEU A 72 -17.64 -1.59 13.39
N ARG A 73 -18.21 -0.50 12.88
CA ARG A 73 -18.75 -0.46 11.52
C ARG A 73 -17.69 0.05 10.56
N THR A 74 -17.70 -0.46 9.34
CA THR A 74 -16.81 0.00 8.27
C THR A 74 -17.60 0.45 7.04
N LEU A 75 -17.04 1.41 6.32
CA LEU A 75 -17.49 1.80 4.99
C LEU A 75 -16.27 1.97 4.09
N GLN A 76 -16.23 1.19 3.02
CA GLN A 76 -15.09 1.12 2.08
C GLN A 76 -15.53 1.77 0.77
N LEU A 77 -14.89 2.88 0.37
CA LEU A 77 -15.23 3.62 -0.84
C LEU A 77 -14.06 3.61 -1.81
N ALA A 78 -14.20 2.87 -2.91
CA ALA A 78 -13.23 2.81 -3.99
C ALA A 78 -13.74 3.63 -5.19
N PRO A 79 -13.34 4.91 -5.33
CA PRO A 79 -13.76 5.72 -6.45
C PRO A 79 -13.14 5.21 -7.77
N GLU A 80 -13.83 5.40 -8.89
CA GLU A 80 -13.36 5.09 -10.24
C GLU A 80 -12.40 6.16 -10.77
N SER A 81 -12.48 7.38 -10.22
CA SER A 81 -11.69 8.54 -10.65
C SER A 81 -11.39 9.48 -9.47
N GLU A 82 -10.37 10.33 -9.64
CA GLU A 82 -10.01 11.34 -8.64
C GLU A 82 -11.18 12.29 -8.36
N ALA A 83 -11.88 12.74 -9.40
CA ALA A 83 -13.04 13.62 -9.29
C ALA A 83 -14.16 13.01 -8.43
N GLN A 84 -14.44 11.71 -8.60
CA GLN A 84 -15.42 11.02 -7.77
C GLN A 84 -14.96 10.91 -6.32
N GLY A 85 -13.67 10.62 -6.08
CA GLY A 85 -13.09 10.61 -4.74
C GLY A 85 -13.19 11.96 -4.04
N LEU A 86 -12.96 13.07 -4.75
CA LEU A 86 -13.13 14.42 -4.23
C LEU A 86 -14.59 14.73 -3.86
N VAL A 87 -15.55 14.23 -4.64
CA VAL A 87 -16.98 14.34 -4.29
C VAL A 87 -17.31 13.56 -3.02
N TYR A 88 -16.78 12.36 -2.86
CA TYR A 88 -16.97 11.59 -1.63
C TYR A 88 -16.32 12.28 -0.43
N LEU A 89 -15.10 12.79 -0.58
CA LEU A 89 -14.41 13.57 0.45
C LEU A 89 -15.22 14.79 0.90
N GLU A 90 -15.66 15.62 -0.04
CA GLU A 90 -16.47 16.79 0.27
C GLU A 90 -17.78 16.44 0.97
N THR A 91 -18.43 15.34 0.55
CA THR A 91 -19.65 14.84 1.18
C THR A 91 -19.37 14.40 2.62
N MET A 92 -18.33 13.62 2.85
CA MET A 92 -17.94 13.15 4.18
C MET A 92 -17.56 14.32 5.11
N PHE A 93 -16.77 15.28 4.62
CA PHE A 93 -16.40 16.46 5.39
C PHE A 93 -17.61 17.29 5.80
N ARG A 94 -18.56 17.54 4.89
CA ARG A 94 -19.81 18.26 5.22
C ARG A 94 -20.65 17.51 6.26
N GLN A 95 -20.77 16.20 6.12
CA GLN A 95 -21.52 15.37 7.07
C GLN A 95 -20.87 15.42 8.45
N MET A 96 -19.55 15.28 8.53
CA MET A 96 -18.83 15.35 9.80
C MET A 96 -18.87 16.74 10.42
N GLU A 97 -18.75 17.81 9.63
CA GLU A 97 -18.81 19.18 10.12
C GLU A 97 -20.18 19.53 10.73
N SER A 98 -21.27 18.94 10.19
CA SER A 98 -22.65 19.23 10.61
C SER A 98 -23.29 18.18 11.52
N ALA A 99 -22.64 17.04 11.75
CA ALA A 99 -23.18 15.97 12.58
C ALA A 99 -23.36 16.45 14.03
N THR A 100 -24.58 16.27 14.56
CA THR A 100 -24.96 16.63 15.93
C THR A 100 -25.07 15.44 16.87
N ASP A 101 -24.89 14.22 16.35
CA ASP A 101 -24.85 13.00 17.14
C ASP A 101 -23.47 12.77 17.79
N THR A 102 -23.39 11.77 18.66
CA THR A 102 -22.17 11.40 19.40
C THR A 102 -21.48 10.17 18.83
N VAL A 103 -21.82 9.76 17.61
CA VAL A 103 -21.19 8.60 16.96
C VAL A 103 -19.76 8.98 16.57
N ARG A 104 -18.79 8.24 17.11
CA ARG A 104 -17.38 8.42 16.74
C ARG A 104 -17.14 7.96 15.31
N ARG A 105 -16.49 8.80 14.52
CA ARG A 105 -16.18 8.57 13.11
C ARG A 105 -14.70 8.76 12.87
N LEU A 106 -14.05 7.75 12.28
CA LEU A 106 -12.71 7.86 11.74
C LEU A 106 -12.79 7.86 10.22
N PHE A 107 -12.19 8.86 9.61
CA PHE A 107 -12.09 8.95 8.17
C PHE A 107 -10.64 8.73 7.74
N ILE A 108 -10.41 7.71 6.91
CA ILE A 108 -9.06 7.30 6.47
C ILE A 108 -8.90 7.61 4.98
N THR A 109 -7.79 8.25 4.65
CA THR A 109 -7.39 8.54 3.26
C THR A 109 -5.97 8.02 3.03
N PRO A 110 -5.80 6.93 2.28
CA PRO A 110 -4.50 6.33 2.05
C PRO A 110 -3.79 6.86 0.81
N SER A 111 -4.41 7.76 0.04
CA SER A 111 -3.91 8.15 -1.28
C SER A 111 -3.45 9.61 -1.32
N PRO A 112 -2.22 9.89 -1.79
CA PRO A 112 -1.70 11.25 -1.91
C PRO A 112 -2.40 12.07 -2.99
N VAL A 113 -3.19 11.45 -3.88
CA VAL A 113 -4.00 12.17 -4.88
C VAL A 113 -5.00 13.14 -4.25
N TYR A 114 -5.30 12.99 -2.96
CA TYR A 114 -6.21 13.85 -2.21
C TYR A 114 -5.50 14.86 -1.30
N ASP A 115 -4.17 14.93 -1.31
CA ASP A 115 -3.35 15.76 -0.40
C ASP A 115 -3.86 17.21 -0.36
N ASP A 116 -4.02 17.79 -1.55
CA ASP A 116 -4.45 19.16 -1.76
C ASP A 116 -5.80 19.46 -1.10
N PHE A 117 -6.78 18.56 -1.27
CA PHE A 117 -8.10 18.70 -0.66
C PHE A 117 -8.00 18.59 0.86
N ILE A 118 -7.32 17.55 1.35
CA ILE A 118 -7.23 17.25 2.78
C ILE A 118 -6.53 18.39 3.53
N ARG A 119 -5.41 18.89 3.01
CA ARG A 119 -4.65 19.99 3.61
C ARG A 119 -5.44 21.29 3.66
N LYS A 120 -6.22 21.59 2.62
CA LYS A 120 -7.08 22.80 2.58
C LYS A 120 -8.28 22.71 3.52
N ASN A 121 -8.79 21.50 3.80
CA ASN A 121 -10.09 21.33 4.45
C ASN A 121 -10.06 20.78 5.88
N ASN A 122 -8.94 20.21 6.36
CA ASN A 122 -8.88 19.54 7.68
C ASN A 122 -9.32 20.40 8.88
N LYS A 123 -9.16 21.73 8.84
CA LYS A 123 -9.63 22.66 9.90
C LYS A 123 -11.15 22.65 10.09
N ARG A 124 -11.91 22.25 9.06
CA ARG A 124 -13.38 22.14 9.13
C ARG A 124 -13.85 21.15 10.19
N LEU A 125 -13.03 20.15 10.52
CA LEU A 125 -13.39 19.10 11.47
C LEU A 125 -13.10 19.46 12.93
N GLU A 126 -12.42 20.57 13.21
CA GLU A 126 -11.97 20.96 14.56
C GLU A 126 -13.13 21.13 15.57
N LYS A 127 -14.27 21.60 15.09
CA LYS A 127 -15.45 21.85 15.94
C LYS A 127 -16.19 20.58 16.32
N ASN A 128 -15.98 19.46 15.62
CA ASN A 128 -16.64 18.20 15.93
C ASN A 128 -15.69 17.27 16.71
N PRO A 129 -15.91 17.03 18.02
CA PRO A 129 -15.06 16.16 18.81
C PRO A 129 -15.18 14.67 18.43
N TYR A 130 -16.22 14.28 17.70
CA TYR A 130 -16.49 12.89 17.32
C TYR A 130 -16.06 12.54 15.89
N ALA A 131 -15.46 13.48 15.15
CA ALA A 131 -14.98 13.26 13.78
C ALA A 131 -13.45 13.36 13.69
N ASP A 132 -12.77 12.25 13.42
CA ASP A 132 -11.32 12.20 13.31
C ASP A 132 -10.89 11.83 11.89
N LEU A 133 -9.70 12.30 11.51
CA LEU A 133 -9.09 12.08 10.20
C LEU A 133 -7.75 11.39 10.37
N LEU A 134 -7.50 10.37 9.55
CA LEU A 134 -6.21 9.72 9.37
C LEU A 134 -5.79 9.84 7.90
N TYR A 135 -4.68 10.52 7.64
CA TYR A 135 -4.14 10.70 6.30
C TYR A 135 -2.76 10.04 6.18
N MET A 136 -2.64 9.08 5.27
CA MET A 136 -1.46 8.23 5.16
C MET A 136 -0.50 8.71 4.06
N GLU A 137 0.69 8.11 4.04
CA GLU A 137 1.74 8.33 3.03
C GLU A 137 2.14 9.81 2.89
N THR A 138 2.21 10.51 4.02
CA THR A 138 2.68 11.88 4.04
C THR A 138 3.66 12.13 5.18
N THR A 139 4.77 12.81 4.86
CA THR A 139 5.83 13.16 5.80
C THR A 139 5.53 14.43 6.61
N THR A 140 4.47 15.16 6.24
CA THR A 140 4.17 16.46 6.84
C THR A 140 2.84 16.43 7.58
N PRO A 141 2.80 16.81 8.87
CA PRO A 141 1.56 16.86 9.65
C PRO A 141 0.52 17.78 9.00
N LEU A 142 -0.76 17.51 9.29
CA LEU A 142 -1.85 18.43 8.95
C LEU A 142 -1.84 19.64 9.89
N GLU A 143 -2.16 20.84 9.40
CA GLU A 143 -2.22 22.04 10.25
C GLU A 143 -3.40 22.01 11.24
N GLY A 144 -4.57 21.55 10.81
CA GLY A 144 -5.79 21.47 11.63
C GLY A 144 -6.04 20.08 12.20
N LYS A 145 -7.29 19.62 12.25
CA LYS A 145 -7.63 18.32 12.85
C LYS A 145 -7.19 17.14 11.97
N GLY A 146 -6.56 16.13 12.58
CA GLY A 146 -6.22 14.88 11.93
C GLY A 146 -4.80 14.42 12.25
N SER A 147 -4.63 13.10 12.19
CA SER A 147 -3.39 12.36 12.35
C SER A 147 -2.83 11.99 10.99
N THR A 148 -1.51 11.90 10.93
CA THR A 148 -0.80 11.48 9.71
C THR A 148 0.22 10.41 10.00
N PHE A 149 0.57 9.63 8.99
CA PHE A 149 1.82 8.88 9.03
C PHE A 149 2.43 8.70 7.65
N TYR A 150 3.73 8.43 7.66
CA TYR A 150 4.50 7.98 6.51
C TYR A 150 5.07 6.60 6.84
N ILE A 151 5.04 5.66 5.90
CA ILE A 151 5.76 4.39 6.05
C ILE A 151 6.95 4.44 5.09
N ASP A 152 8.12 4.68 5.66
CA ASP A 152 9.37 4.60 4.92
C ASP A 152 9.69 3.15 4.58
N TYR A 153 9.90 2.94 3.29
CA TYR A 153 10.14 1.63 2.73
C TYR A 153 11.61 1.40 2.39
N TYR A 154 12.43 2.45 2.51
CA TYR A 154 13.79 2.45 2.04
C TYR A 154 14.65 1.38 2.71
N GLY A 155 14.59 1.23 4.03
CA GLY A 155 15.40 0.27 4.76
C GLY A 155 15.10 -1.17 4.34
N ALA A 156 13.83 -1.55 4.30
CA ALA A 156 13.42 -2.88 3.84
C ALA A 156 13.80 -3.12 2.37
N MET A 157 13.65 -2.11 1.51
CA MET A 157 14.08 -2.19 0.10
C MET A 157 15.60 -2.31 -0.04
N TYR A 158 16.37 -1.62 0.79
CA TYR A 158 17.82 -1.78 0.88
C TYR A 158 18.19 -3.23 1.22
N MET A 159 17.52 -3.82 2.21
CA MET A 159 17.71 -5.25 2.51
C MET A 159 17.40 -6.10 1.27
N GLY A 160 16.28 -5.84 0.60
CA GLY A 160 15.89 -6.55 -0.63
C GLY A 160 16.89 -6.43 -1.77
N GLY A 161 17.53 -5.27 -1.92
CA GLY A 161 18.62 -5.05 -2.88
C GLY A 161 19.87 -5.85 -2.52
N CYS A 162 20.23 -5.92 -1.24
CA CYS A 162 21.34 -6.75 -0.77
C CYS A 162 21.07 -8.25 -1.02
N MET A 163 19.86 -8.70 -0.72
CA MET A 163 19.42 -10.09 -0.92
C MET A 163 19.39 -10.47 -2.40
N ALA A 164 19.13 -9.53 -3.31
CA ALA A 164 19.10 -9.80 -4.75
C ALA A 164 20.41 -10.38 -5.28
N GLN A 165 21.57 -10.01 -4.72
CA GLN A 165 22.86 -10.59 -5.12
C GLN A 165 22.93 -12.11 -4.88
N TYR A 166 22.10 -12.64 -4.00
CA TYR A 166 22.07 -14.05 -3.61
C TYR A 166 20.88 -14.80 -4.20
N CYS A 167 19.76 -14.11 -4.39
CA CYS A 167 18.47 -14.70 -4.79
C CYS A 167 18.10 -14.48 -6.26
N SER A 168 18.87 -13.68 -7.01
CA SER A 168 18.49 -13.28 -8.37
C SER A 168 19.31 -13.95 -9.44
N ASN A 169 18.77 -13.87 -10.65
CA ASN A 169 19.36 -14.39 -11.88
C ASN A 169 20.32 -13.39 -12.53
N PHE A 170 20.66 -13.58 -13.82
CA PHE A 170 21.65 -12.76 -14.54
C PHE A 170 21.21 -11.30 -14.75
N LEU A 171 19.90 -11.05 -14.83
CA LEU A 171 19.33 -9.73 -14.99
C LEU A 171 18.25 -9.52 -13.92
N LEU A 172 18.31 -8.38 -13.24
CA LEU A 172 17.28 -7.91 -12.35
C LEU A 172 16.60 -6.69 -12.97
N SER A 173 15.29 -6.77 -13.18
CA SER A 173 14.47 -5.67 -13.66
C SER A 173 13.67 -5.07 -12.52
N LEU A 174 14.12 -3.91 -12.04
CA LEU A 174 13.44 -3.09 -11.05
C LEU A 174 12.35 -2.26 -11.74
N ILE A 175 11.10 -2.66 -11.55
CA ILE A 175 9.92 -2.08 -12.19
C ILE A 175 9.23 -1.17 -11.18
N LEU A 176 9.19 0.13 -11.47
CA LEU A 176 8.59 1.16 -10.65
C LEU A 176 7.32 1.69 -11.32
N ALA A 177 6.28 2.07 -10.56
CA ALA A 177 5.05 2.62 -11.15
C ALA A 177 5.31 3.91 -11.95
N ASN A 178 5.80 4.95 -11.28
CA ASN A 178 6.03 6.27 -11.85
C ASN A 178 7.05 7.06 -11.00
N PRO A 179 7.70 8.11 -11.55
CA PRO A 179 8.69 8.91 -10.84
C PRO A 179 8.10 10.02 -9.96
N TYR A 180 6.76 10.13 -9.87
CA TYR A 180 6.07 11.20 -9.12
C TYR A 180 5.57 10.76 -7.75
N THR A 181 5.47 9.44 -7.52
CA THR A 181 5.04 8.89 -6.24
C THR A 181 6.26 8.72 -5.35
N GLN A 182 6.39 9.57 -4.34
CA GLN A 182 7.54 9.61 -3.44
C GLN A 182 7.91 8.21 -2.91
N THR A 183 6.96 7.49 -2.32
CA THR A 183 7.20 6.14 -1.75
C THR A 183 7.75 5.14 -2.77
N VAL A 184 7.36 5.23 -4.05
CA VAL A 184 7.86 4.36 -5.12
C VAL A 184 9.29 4.71 -5.51
N VAL A 185 9.59 6.01 -5.63
CA VAL A 185 10.93 6.51 -5.94
C VAL A 185 11.90 6.11 -4.84
N GLU A 186 11.53 6.40 -3.59
CA GLU A 186 12.36 6.11 -2.42
C GLU A 186 12.58 4.60 -2.22
N ALA A 187 11.55 3.78 -2.45
CA ALA A 187 11.69 2.34 -2.44
C ALA A 187 12.67 1.84 -3.52
N GLY A 188 12.59 2.40 -4.73
CA GLY A 188 13.52 2.09 -5.81
C GLY A 188 14.97 2.52 -5.50
N GLU A 189 15.15 3.68 -4.86
CA GLU A 189 16.47 4.15 -4.38
C GLU A 189 17.04 3.22 -3.30
N GLY A 190 16.22 2.79 -2.35
CA GLY A 190 16.63 1.84 -1.31
C GLY A 190 17.13 0.55 -1.92
N PHE A 191 16.34 -0.02 -2.83
CA PHE A 191 16.71 -1.26 -3.52
C PHE A 191 18.02 -1.12 -4.31
N GLU A 192 18.16 -0.06 -5.09
CA GLU A 192 19.35 0.21 -5.89
C GLU A 192 20.60 0.41 -5.01
N ALA A 193 20.46 1.13 -3.88
CA ALA A 193 21.54 1.32 -2.92
C ALA A 193 21.99 -0.01 -2.30
N GLY A 194 21.06 -0.86 -1.84
CA GLY A 194 21.38 -2.16 -1.27
C GLY A 194 22.04 -3.11 -2.28
N PHE A 195 21.56 -3.08 -3.53
CA PHE A 195 22.14 -3.87 -4.62
C PHE A 195 23.59 -3.48 -4.91
N ASN A 196 23.89 -2.17 -4.91
CA ASN A 196 25.22 -1.64 -5.21
C ASN A 196 26.20 -1.75 -4.04
N ASP A 197 25.72 -1.69 -2.80
CA ASP A 197 26.55 -1.84 -1.59
C ASP A 197 26.96 -3.30 -1.34
N SER A 198 26.27 -4.26 -1.97
CA SER A 198 26.49 -5.69 -1.74
C SER A 198 27.50 -6.28 -2.71
N PRO A 199 28.51 -7.03 -2.24
CA PRO A 199 29.48 -7.66 -3.13
C PRO A 199 28.81 -8.74 -3.98
N SER A 200 29.13 -8.77 -5.28
CA SER A 200 28.68 -9.86 -6.16
C SER A 200 29.26 -11.18 -5.68
N VAL A 201 28.38 -12.13 -5.34
CA VAL A 201 28.77 -13.49 -4.93
C VAL A 201 28.87 -14.47 -6.10
N TYR A 202 28.62 -13.99 -7.32
CA TYR A 202 28.73 -14.75 -8.56
C TYR A 202 29.92 -14.28 -9.39
N LYS A 203 30.48 -15.23 -10.16
CA LYS A 203 31.59 -14.97 -11.09
C LYS A 203 31.20 -14.01 -12.22
N ASN A 204 29.93 -14.00 -12.62
CA ASN A 204 29.37 -13.01 -13.52
C ASN A 204 28.47 -12.09 -12.69
N PRO A 205 28.68 -10.76 -12.73
CA PRO A 205 27.83 -9.84 -12.00
C PRO A 205 26.40 -9.87 -12.54
N ILE A 206 25.44 -9.64 -11.65
CA ILE A 206 24.04 -9.43 -12.01
C ILE A 206 23.90 -8.01 -12.56
N THR A 207 23.18 -7.84 -13.67
CA THR A 207 22.85 -6.50 -14.19
C THR A 207 21.56 -6.01 -13.57
N LEU A 208 21.50 -4.74 -13.16
CA LEU A 208 20.28 -4.06 -12.71
C LEU A 208 19.74 -3.13 -13.79
N HIS A 209 18.50 -3.36 -14.23
CA HIS A 209 17.74 -2.45 -15.09
C HIS A 209 16.59 -1.82 -14.32
N LYS A 210 16.57 -0.50 -14.21
CA LYS A 210 15.50 0.27 -13.57
C LYS A 210 14.58 0.84 -14.65
N ARG A 211 13.26 0.69 -14.49
CA ARG A 211 12.27 1.33 -15.36
C ARG A 211 11.09 1.88 -14.58
N TYR A 212 10.47 2.91 -15.14
CA TYR A 212 9.13 3.35 -14.76
C TYR A 212 8.09 2.84 -15.77
N LEU A 213 6.93 2.38 -15.29
CA LEU A 213 5.81 1.94 -16.12
C LEU A 213 5.04 3.12 -16.74
N SER A 214 5.08 4.27 -16.07
CA SER A 214 4.43 5.49 -16.51
C SER A 214 5.31 6.71 -16.22
N ASN A 215 5.18 7.73 -17.08
CA ASN A 215 5.74 9.06 -16.94
C ASN A 215 4.67 10.09 -16.56
N GLU A 216 3.56 9.66 -15.95
CA GLU A 216 2.46 10.54 -15.52
C GLU A 216 2.19 10.37 -14.01
N PRO A 217 1.79 11.43 -13.28
CA PRO A 217 1.35 11.33 -11.90
C PRO A 217 0.20 10.34 -11.72
N GLY A 218 0.30 9.46 -10.72
CA GLY A 218 -0.70 8.41 -10.46
C GLY A 218 -0.73 7.26 -11.47
N GLY A 219 0.12 7.29 -12.52
CA GLY A 219 0.21 6.22 -13.52
C GLY A 219 1.02 5.01 -13.06
N GLY A 220 0.90 3.89 -13.79
CA GLY A 220 1.76 2.72 -13.62
C GLY A 220 1.37 1.76 -12.49
N PHE A 221 0.29 2.03 -11.75
CA PHE A 221 -0.27 1.10 -10.75
C PHE A 221 -1.21 0.04 -11.32
N THR A 222 -1.57 0.17 -12.60
CA THR A 222 -2.32 -0.83 -13.36
C THR A 222 -1.76 -0.92 -14.78
N ILE A 223 -1.63 -2.14 -15.32
CA ILE A 223 -1.21 -2.40 -16.70
C ILE A 223 -1.93 -3.64 -17.24
N ALA A 224 -2.03 -3.74 -18.56
CA ALA A 224 -2.51 -4.95 -19.23
C ALA A 224 -1.42 -6.05 -19.27
N ASP A 225 -1.86 -7.32 -19.35
CA ASP A 225 -0.96 -8.48 -19.47
C ASP A 225 -0.07 -8.41 -20.72
N SER A 226 -0.57 -7.83 -21.81
CA SER A 226 0.20 -7.59 -23.03
C SER A 226 1.36 -6.63 -22.81
N THR A 227 1.17 -5.60 -21.97
CA THR A 227 2.23 -4.67 -21.57
C THR A 227 3.27 -5.38 -20.72
N ALA A 228 2.87 -6.13 -19.70
CA ALA A 228 3.80 -6.92 -18.88
C ALA A 228 4.58 -7.94 -19.71
N THR A 229 3.91 -8.61 -20.66
CA THR A 229 4.52 -9.56 -21.60
C THR A 229 5.60 -8.90 -22.47
N ARG A 230 5.29 -7.73 -23.04
CA ARG A 230 6.25 -6.97 -23.85
C ARG A 230 7.48 -6.57 -23.02
N ILE A 231 7.25 -6.02 -21.84
CA ILE A 231 8.31 -5.59 -20.91
C ILE A 231 9.21 -6.77 -20.54
N TYR A 232 8.64 -7.92 -20.16
CA TYR A 232 9.42 -9.11 -19.85
C TYR A 232 10.23 -9.60 -21.06
N LYS A 233 9.64 -9.57 -22.26
CA LYS A 233 10.33 -9.95 -23.50
C LYS A 233 11.51 -9.02 -23.80
N GLU A 234 11.35 -7.71 -23.63
CA GLU A 234 12.43 -6.73 -23.83
C GLU A 234 13.62 -7.02 -22.90
N GLU A 235 13.36 -7.35 -21.62
CA GLU A 235 14.42 -7.75 -20.69
C GLU A 235 15.06 -9.09 -21.04
N SER A 236 14.22 -10.05 -21.42
CA SER A 236 14.65 -11.37 -21.84
C SER A 236 15.57 -11.29 -23.06
N ASP A 237 15.24 -10.45 -24.04
CA ASP A 237 16.02 -10.24 -25.26
C ASP A 237 17.35 -9.50 -25.03
N TYR A 238 17.55 -8.85 -23.87
CA TYR A 238 18.87 -8.33 -23.46
C TYR A 238 19.85 -9.45 -23.12
N LEU A 239 19.35 -10.62 -22.71
CA LEU A 239 20.17 -11.76 -22.35
C LEU A 239 20.52 -12.62 -23.58
N PRO A 240 21.70 -13.27 -23.61
CA PRO A 240 22.04 -14.24 -24.64
C PRO A 240 20.99 -15.35 -24.74
N GLU A 241 20.81 -15.95 -25.92
CA GLU A 241 19.73 -16.92 -26.22
C GLU A 241 19.56 -18.03 -25.15
N GLY A 242 20.66 -18.59 -24.64
CA GLY A 242 20.63 -19.62 -23.58
C GLY A 242 20.28 -19.13 -22.17
N ARG A 243 20.08 -17.82 -21.97
CA ARG A 243 19.82 -17.18 -20.67
C ARG A 243 18.56 -16.33 -20.62
N LYS A 244 17.79 -16.25 -21.71
CA LYS A 244 16.55 -15.46 -21.84
C LYS A 244 15.50 -15.68 -20.76
N LYS A 245 15.52 -16.81 -20.06
CA LYS A 245 14.63 -17.13 -18.94
C LYS A 245 15.13 -16.69 -17.56
N ASN A 246 16.25 -15.96 -17.48
CA ASN A 246 16.94 -15.63 -16.24
C ASN A 246 16.80 -14.12 -15.90
N VAL A 247 15.56 -13.64 -15.89
CA VAL A 247 15.21 -12.24 -15.58
C VAL A 247 14.39 -12.19 -14.30
N THR A 248 14.96 -11.68 -13.21
CA THR A 248 14.24 -11.46 -11.95
C THR A 248 13.51 -10.12 -11.99
N ILE A 249 12.19 -10.10 -11.79
CA ILE A 249 11.35 -8.91 -11.75
C ILE A 249 11.16 -8.45 -10.30
N VAL A 250 11.38 -7.16 -10.04
CA VAL A 250 11.11 -6.53 -8.74
C VAL A 250 10.04 -5.45 -8.94
N PRO A 251 8.75 -5.76 -8.73
CA PRO A 251 7.64 -4.91 -9.14
C PRO A 251 7.12 -3.98 -8.03
N ILE A 252 7.75 -2.82 -7.86
CA ILE A 252 7.29 -1.75 -6.95
C ILE A 252 6.24 -0.90 -7.68
N CYS A 253 5.10 -1.51 -7.97
CA CYS A 253 4.06 -0.91 -8.81
C CYS A 253 2.62 -1.25 -8.43
N GLY A 254 2.37 -1.60 -7.17
CA GLY A 254 1.02 -1.91 -6.68
C GLY A 254 0.33 -2.98 -7.54
N GLY A 255 -0.93 -2.76 -7.90
CA GLY A 255 -1.73 -3.74 -8.66
C GLY A 255 -1.12 -4.19 -10.01
N ALA A 256 -0.26 -3.38 -10.63
CA ALA A 256 0.43 -3.74 -11.87
C ALA A 256 1.35 -4.95 -11.72
N MET A 257 1.83 -5.26 -10.50
CA MET A 257 2.66 -6.43 -10.24
C MET A 257 1.96 -7.73 -10.64
N HIS A 258 0.63 -7.81 -10.54
CA HIS A 258 -0.12 -9.02 -10.87
C HIS A 258 -0.08 -9.38 -12.36
N ALA A 259 0.07 -8.38 -13.24
CA ALA A 259 0.25 -8.64 -14.65
C ALA A 259 1.59 -9.37 -14.89
N PHE A 260 2.66 -8.96 -14.21
CA PHE A 260 3.95 -9.66 -14.25
C PHE A 260 3.83 -11.08 -13.68
N TYR A 261 3.13 -11.26 -12.56
CA TYR A 261 2.95 -12.58 -11.96
C TYR A 261 2.22 -13.55 -12.89
N ARG A 262 1.13 -13.11 -13.53
CA ARG A 262 0.41 -13.93 -14.52
C ARG A 262 1.29 -14.31 -15.71
N VAL A 263 2.03 -13.34 -16.24
CA VAL A 263 2.92 -13.54 -17.40
C VAL A 263 4.05 -14.52 -17.08
N ILE A 264 4.79 -14.31 -15.97
CA ILE A 264 5.92 -15.16 -15.57
C ILE A 264 5.45 -16.61 -15.36
N ARG A 265 4.31 -16.81 -14.66
CA ARG A 265 3.74 -18.16 -14.46
C ARG A 265 3.33 -18.81 -15.78
N SER A 266 2.76 -18.04 -16.71
CA SER A 266 2.34 -18.58 -18.02
C SER A 266 3.52 -19.05 -18.88
N MET A 267 4.71 -18.48 -18.68
CA MET A 267 5.91 -18.79 -19.47
C MET A 267 6.72 -19.97 -18.92
N ASN A 268 6.32 -20.55 -17.77
CA ASN A 268 7.04 -21.62 -17.08
C ASN A 268 8.55 -21.30 -16.90
N THR A 269 8.86 -20.03 -16.66
CA THR A 269 10.23 -19.57 -16.44
C THR A 269 10.60 -19.78 -14.98
N SER A 270 11.81 -20.28 -14.75
CA SER A 270 12.35 -20.49 -13.41
C SER A 270 12.37 -19.17 -12.63
N GLU A 271 11.75 -19.13 -11.45
CA GLU A 271 12.16 -18.31 -10.29
C GLU A 271 12.57 -16.86 -10.59
N ASN A 272 11.60 -15.95 -10.72
CA ASN A 272 11.89 -14.66 -11.36
C ASN A 272 11.07 -13.49 -10.82
N TYR A 273 10.60 -13.51 -9.57
CA TYR A 273 10.10 -12.26 -8.99
C TYR A 273 10.26 -12.14 -7.48
N VAL A 274 10.25 -10.90 -7.01
CA VAL A 274 10.31 -10.55 -5.59
C VAL A 274 8.92 -10.14 -5.12
N GLY A 275 8.46 -10.68 -3.99
CA GLY A 275 7.21 -10.27 -3.37
C GLY A 275 7.32 -8.85 -2.81
N ILE A 276 6.29 -8.03 -3.00
CA ILE A 276 6.26 -6.63 -2.57
C ILE A 276 5.00 -6.39 -1.73
N ASP A 277 5.17 -5.65 -0.63
CA ASP A 277 4.17 -5.28 0.39
C ASP A 277 3.69 -6.47 1.26
N GLY A 278 3.24 -7.55 0.62
CA GLY A 278 2.77 -8.77 1.29
C GLY A 278 3.76 -9.92 1.20
N ASP A 279 3.61 -10.91 2.08
CA ASP A 279 4.34 -12.17 1.97
C ASP A 279 3.73 -13.03 0.86
N MET A 280 4.39 -13.01 -0.30
CA MET A 280 4.03 -13.82 -1.47
C MET A 280 4.91 -15.06 -1.60
N THR A 281 5.80 -15.31 -0.64
CA THR A 281 6.71 -16.46 -0.70
C THR A 281 5.98 -17.78 -0.45
N VAL A 282 4.84 -17.72 0.25
CA VAL A 282 3.99 -18.89 0.53
C VAL A 282 3.06 -19.28 -0.64
N ASP A 283 2.87 -18.38 -1.61
CA ASP A 283 1.91 -18.56 -2.70
C ASP A 283 2.52 -19.27 -3.92
N THR A 284 3.84 -19.41 -3.97
CA THR A 284 4.56 -19.86 -5.17
C THR A 284 6.01 -20.24 -4.91
N ASP A 285 6.50 -21.23 -5.65
CA ASP A 285 7.92 -21.56 -5.70
C ASP A 285 8.74 -20.54 -6.50
N CYS A 286 8.12 -19.52 -7.12
CA CYS A 286 8.80 -18.54 -7.98
C CYS A 286 9.23 -17.25 -7.24
N CYS A 287 9.00 -17.17 -5.93
CA CYS A 287 9.25 -15.99 -5.09
C CYS A 287 10.27 -16.30 -3.99
N PRO A 288 11.59 -16.14 -4.24
CA PRO A 288 12.65 -16.48 -3.28
C PRO A 288 12.59 -15.67 -1.98
N TYR A 289 12.11 -14.43 -2.05
CA TYR A 289 12.02 -13.52 -0.92
C TYR A 289 10.96 -12.46 -1.18
N ALA A 290 10.46 -11.88 -0.10
CA ALA A 290 9.49 -10.79 -0.14
C ALA A 290 9.97 -9.63 0.72
N ILE A 291 9.65 -8.42 0.27
CA ILE A 291 9.84 -7.17 0.98
C ILE A 291 8.46 -6.77 1.48
N LEU A 292 8.33 -6.61 2.78
CA LEU A 292 7.07 -6.48 3.49
C LEU A 292 6.82 -5.04 3.89
N LYS A 293 5.56 -4.62 3.74
CA LYS A 293 5.01 -3.38 4.28
C LYS A 293 3.76 -3.77 5.07
N HIS A 294 3.86 -3.86 6.39
CA HIS A 294 2.81 -4.34 7.29
C HIS A 294 1.68 -3.32 7.51
N ILE A 295 1.11 -2.81 6.41
CA ILE A 295 0.04 -1.81 6.43
C ILE A 295 -1.19 -2.36 7.17
N ASP A 296 -1.47 -3.66 7.02
CA ASP A 296 -2.56 -4.33 7.73
C ASP A 296 -2.41 -4.20 9.26
N LYS A 297 -1.21 -4.46 9.80
CA LYS A 297 -0.90 -4.30 11.23
C LYS A 297 -0.98 -2.83 11.66
N VAL A 298 -0.39 -1.92 10.87
CA VAL A 298 -0.45 -0.47 11.14
C VAL A 298 -1.89 0.03 11.23
N MET A 299 -2.78 -0.43 10.34
CA MET A 299 -4.18 -0.05 10.38
C MET A 299 -4.90 -0.56 11.64
N VAL A 300 -4.61 -1.78 12.09
CA VAL A 300 -5.15 -2.30 13.37
C VAL A 300 -4.70 -1.43 14.54
N ASP A 301 -3.41 -1.08 14.57
CA ASP A 301 -2.83 -0.26 15.64
C ASP A 301 -3.42 1.16 15.64
N TYR A 302 -3.49 1.82 14.48
CA TYR A 302 -4.04 3.17 14.37
C TYR A 302 -5.54 3.24 14.69
N VAL A 303 -6.32 2.23 14.30
CA VAL A 303 -7.73 2.15 14.70
C VAL A 303 -7.85 1.94 16.22
N GLY A 304 -6.98 1.13 16.83
CA GLY A 304 -6.91 0.98 18.28
C GLY A 304 -6.52 2.27 19.00
N MET A 305 -5.49 2.98 18.51
CA MET A 305 -5.07 4.29 19.03
C MET A 305 -6.19 5.32 18.89
N TRP A 306 -6.92 5.31 17.77
CA TRP A 306 -8.08 6.16 17.60
C TRP A 306 -9.11 5.88 18.68
N LEU A 307 -9.50 4.62 18.87
CA LEU A 307 -10.48 4.25 19.90
C LEU A 307 -10.07 4.71 21.30
N ASN A 308 -8.78 4.63 21.62
CA ASN A 308 -8.23 5.06 22.91
C ASN A 308 -7.97 6.58 23.02
N GLY A 309 -8.12 7.33 21.92
CA GLY A 309 -7.83 8.78 21.89
C GLY A 309 -6.35 9.10 21.94
N THR A 310 -5.48 8.19 21.49
CA THR A 310 -4.02 8.30 21.58
C THR A 310 -3.34 8.38 20.22
N MET A 311 -4.08 8.62 19.12
CA MET A 311 -3.44 8.77 17.81
C MET A 311 -2.46 9.95 17.85
N PRO A 312 -1.22 9.76 17.37
CA PRO A 312 -0.23 10.82 17.29
C PRO A 312 -0.62 11.84 16.22
N LYS A 313 -0.06 13.05 16.30
CA LYS A 313 -0.25 14.06 15.26
C LYS A 313 0.40 13.63 13.94
N HIS A 314 1.61 13.09 14.03
CA HIS A 314 2.38 12.54 12.93
C HIS A 314 3.34 11.46 13.43
N GLN A 315 3.55 10.41 12.64
CA GLN A 315 4.64 9.46 12.83
C GLN A 315 5.25 9.08 11.48
N THR A 316 6.55 8.82 11.51
CA THR A 316 7.23 8.08 10.45
C THR A 316 7.52 6.69 10.98
N LEU A 317 7.03 5.69 10.24
CA LEU A 317 7.21 4.27 10.51
C LEU A 317 8.17 3.69 9.50
N GLY A 318 8.84 2.59 9.82
CA GLY A 318 9.83 1.99 8.91
C GLY A 318 10.41 0.68 9.42
N LEU A 319 11.66 0.43 9.07
CA LEU A 319 12.32 -0.83 9.38
C LEU A 319 12.62 -0.96 10.88
N ALA A 320 12.94 0.16 11.54
CA ALA A 320 13.33 0.17 12.95
C ALA A 320 12.20 -0.27 13.91
N ASP A 321 10.96 0.14 13.63
CA ASP A 321 9.78 -0.24 14.41
C ASP A 321 9.10 -1.54 13.94
N GLY A 322 9.60 -2.15 12.85
CA GLY A 322 9.08 -3.40 12.32
C GLY A 322 7.84 -3.25 11.44
N THR A 323 7.49 -2.02 11.01
CA THR A 323 6.44 -1.79 10.02
C THR A 323 6.84 -2.29 8.64
N THR A 324 8.12 -2.22 8.30
CA THR A 324 8.68 -2.80 7.07
C THR A 324 9.69 -3.90 7.38
N ASP A 325 9.85 -4.84 6.46
CA ASP A 325 10.80 -5.95 6.63
C ASP A 325 11.20 -6.58 5.29
N ALA A 326 12.17 -7.50 5.31
CA ALA A 326 12.47 -8.39 4.20
C ALA A 326 12.67 -9.82 4.71
N ILE A 327 11.98 -10.78 4.09
CA ILE A 327 11.96 -12.19 4.50
C ILE A 327 12.38 -13.11 3.37
N ILE A 328 13.01 -14.23 3.70
CA ILE A 328 13.34 -15.30 2.75
C ILE A 328 12.21 -16.34 2.80
N GLY A 329 11.77 -16.84 1.64
CA GLY A 329 10.74 -17.86 1.56
C GLY A 329 11.17 -19.18 2.20
N TYR A 330 10.35 -19.68 3.15
CA TYR A 330 10.67 -20.81 4.03
C TYR A 330 10.99 -22.13 3.29
N ASP A 331 10.33 -22.37 2.15
CA ASP A 331 10.47 -23.61 1.36
C ASP A 331 11.37 -23.46 0.12
N TYR A 332 12.02 -22.30 -0.06
CA TYR A 332 12.80 -22.03 -1.26
C TYR A 332 14.18 -22.72 -1.21
N LYS A 333 14.22 -23.98 -1.68
CA LYS A 333 15.41 -24.83 -1.83
C LYS A 333 16.12 -24.59 -3.16
N TRP A 334 16.65 -23.38 -3.35
CA TRP A 334 17.50 -23.06 -4.50
C TRP A 334 18.97 -22.97 -4.07
N LYS A 335 19.88 -23.34 -4.97
CA LYS A 335 21.34 -23.40 -4.69
C LYS A 335 21.96 -22.07 -4.23
N GLY A 336 21.33 -20.93 -4.49
CA GLY A 336 21.80 -19.61 -4.00
C GLY A 336 21.15 -19.15 -2.70
N THR A 337 19.92 -19.58 -2.38
CA THR A 337 19.35 -19.36 -1.03
C THR A 337 20.00 -20.26 -0.01
N ASP A 338 20.53 -21.42 -0.39
CA ASP A 338 21.42 -22.22 0.46
C ASP A 338 22.56 -21.39 1.06
N LYS A 339 23.12 -20.41 0.32
CA LYS A 339 24.15 -19.51 0.86
C LYS A 339 23.60 -18.54 1.90
N LEU A 340 22.37 -18.05 1.71
CA LEU A 340 21.69 -17.23 2.72
C LEU A 340 21.37 -18.05 3.97
N TRP A 341 20.84 -19.26 3.80
CA TRP A 341 20.55 -20.19 4.89
C TRP A 341 21.81 -20.71 5.59
N GLN A 342 22.97 -20.72 4.91
CA GLN A 342 24.29 -20.99 5.49
C GLN A 342 24.89 -19.79 6.23
N GLY A 343 24.19 -18.65 6.30
CA GLY A 343 24.63 -17.48 7.04
C GLY A 343 25.72 -16.67 6.33
N VAL A 344 25.88 -16.81 5.01
CA VAL A 344 26.75 -15.90 4.23
C VAL A 344 26.16 -14.48 4.29
N LEU A 345 24.83 -14.41 4.17
CA LEU A 345 23.93 -13.31 4.50
C LEU A 345 23.62 -13.19 6.01
N ASP A 346 24.39 -12.45 6.83
CA ASP A 346 23.92 -12.15 8.20
C ASP A 346 22.75 -11.13 8.15
N MET A 347 21.53 -11.64 8.28
CA MET A 347 20.30 -10.85 8.17
C MET A 347 20.13 -9.87 9.33
N ASP A 348 20.62 -10.18 10.53
CA ASP A 348 20.54 -9.28 11.68
C ASP A 348 21.50 -8.10 11.49
N SER A 349 22.74 -8.38 11.09
CA SER A 349 23.71 -7.34 10.74
C SER A 349 23.22 -6.49 9.57
N LEU A 350 22.66 -7.12 8.52
CA LEU A 350 22.08 -6.41 7.38
C LEU A 350 20.94 -5.48 7.83
N ARG A 351 20.04 -5.96 8.69
CA ARG A 351 18.94 -5.14 9.22
C ARG A 351 19.47 -3.90 9.94
N GLN A 352 20.49 -4.04 10.79
CA GLN A 352 21.08 -2.88 11.49
C GLN A 352 21.72 -1.87 10.53
N VAL A 353 22.38 -2.33 9.48
CA VAL A 353 22.89 -1.46 8.42
C VAL A 353 21.75 -0.74 7.70
N ALA A 354 20.70 -1.46 7.34
CA ALA A 354 19.55 -0.91 6.63
C ALA A 354 18.78 0.12 7.47
N ILE A 355 18.60 -0.11 8.77
CA ILE A 355 18.01 0.87 9.71
C ILE A 355 18.85 2.14 9.73
N ARG A 356 20.18 2.03 9.81
CA ARG A 356 21.06 3.21 9.77
C ARG A 356 20.94 3.94 8.43
N LYS A 357 20.93 3.22 7.31
CA LYS A 357 20.81 3.78 5.96
C LYS A 357 19.47 4.50 5.74
N GLU A 358 18.37 3.95 6.26
CA GLU A 358 17.06 4.60 6.32
C GLU A 358 17.13 5.91 7.14
N GLY A 359 17.73 5.84 8.33
CA GLY A 359 17.95 7.00 9.21
C GLY A 359 18.76 8.14 8.58
N GLU A 360 19.86 7.82 7.89
CA GLU A 360 20.74 8.79 7.20
C GLU A 360 20.01 9.63 6.13
N ARG A 361 18.80 9.25 5.69
CA ARG A 361 18.00 10.01 4.72
C ARG A 361 17.24 11.18 5.35
N TYR A 362 16.94 11.10 6.64
CA TYR A 362 16.25 12.17 7.37
C TYR A 362 17.19 13.30 7.80
N GLU A 363 18.51 13.06 7.75
CA GLU A 363 19.54 14.03 8.13
C GLU A 363 20.04 14.89 6.96
N LYS A 364 19.52 14.67 5.75
CA LYS A 364 19.81 15.44 4.52
C LYS A 364 18.71 16.43 4.23
#